data_AF-A0A6H5HGI7-F1
#
_entry.id   AF-A0A6H5HGI7-F1
#
_cell.length_a   1.000
_cell.length_b   1.000
_cell.length_c   1.000
_cell.angle_alpha   90.00
_cell.angle_beta   90.00
_cell.angle_gamma   90.00
#
_symmetry.space_group_name_H-M   'P 1'
#
loop_
_entity.id
_entity.type
_entity.pdbx_description
1 polymer ?
#
loop_
_entity_poly.entity_id
_entity_poly.type
_entity_poly.pdbx_seq_one_letter_code
_entity_poly.pdbx_strand_id
1 'polypeptide(L)'
;MRHNLQYEVDWRQLYPSSKYAAFEVREDAGHKLKSALRHILTLDRRDNPIFPVSGTMLKTTVEYSGLGGNINFLKGDLAMQWNVPLIKDV
;
A
#
# COMPACT_ATOMS: atom_id res chain seq x y z
N MET A 1 -5.38 -16.67 8.01
CA MET A 1 -5.16 -15.25 8.31
C MET A 1 -3.65 -15.03 8.37
N ARG A 2 -3.10 -14.11 7.59
CA ARG A 2 -1.66 -13.89 7.47
C ARG A 2 -1.33 -12.48 7.93
N HIS A 3 -0.45 -12.38 8.93
CA HIS A 3 0.12 -11.13 9.39
C HIS A 3 1.52 -11.00 8.80
N ASN A 4 1.85 -9.84 8.25
CA ASN A 4 3.18 -9.54 7.74
C ASN A 4 3.59 -8.17 8.26
N LEU A 5 4.59 -8.15 9.13
CA LEU A 5 5.15 -6.93 9.69
C LEU A 5 6.49 -6.65 9.00
N GLN A 6 6.65 -5.43 8.51
CA GLN A 6 7.80 -5.01 7.72
C GLN A 6 8.29 -3.68 8.24
N TYR A 7 9.60 -3.55 8.37
CA TYR A 7 10.25 -2.27 8.63
C TYR A 7 11.04 -1.88 7.39
N GLU A 8 10.74 -0.70 6.86
CA GLU A 8 11.34 -0.20 5.63
C GLU A 8 12.10 1.10 5.90
N VAL A 9 13.32 1.17 5.39
CA VAL A 9 14.13 2.39 5.33
C VAL A 9 14.44 2.66 3.87
N ASP A 10 14.11 3.86 3.42
CA ASP A 10 14.16 4.22 2.02
C ASP A 10 14.72 5.64 1.85
N TRP A 11 15.80 5.76 1.08
CA TRP A 11 16.37 7.04 0.69
C TRP A 11 15.98 7.35 -0.75
N ARG A 12 15.03 8.27 -0.90
CA ARG A 12 14.56 8.75 -2.20
C ARG A 12 15.16 10.11 -2.52
N GLN A 13 15.52 10.29 -3.78
CA GLN A 13 15.92 11.58 -4.32
C GLN A 13 15.01 11.95 -5.49
N LEU A 14 14.33 13.08 -5.38
CA LEU A 14 13.47 13.60 -6.43
C LEU A 14 14.20 14.68 -7.22
N TYR A 15 14.37 14.46 -8.52
CA TYR A 15 14.91 15.45 -9.45
C TYR A 15 13.79 15.95 -10.38
N PRO A 16 13.52 17.27 -10.45
CA PRO A 16 12.56 17.79 -11.42
C PRO A 16 13.13 17.61 -12.83
N SER A 17 12.47 16.77 -13.63
CA SER A 17 12.91 16.39 -14.99
C SER A 17 12.78 17.52 -16.01
N SER A 18 11.97 18.54 -15.73
CA SER A 18 11.71 19.67 -16.63
C SER A 18 11.58 20.98 -15.86
N LYS A 19 12.01 22.09 -16.49
CA LYS A 19 11.80 23.45 -15.98
C LYS A 19 10.30 23.82 -15.86
N TYR A 20 9.44 23.10 -16.61
CA TYR A 20 7.99 23.27 -16.60
C TYR A 20 7.27 22.34 -15.62
N ALA A 21 7.99 21.60 -14.78
CA ALA A 21 7.36 20.81 -13.72
C ALA A 21 6.54 21.73 -12.80
N ALA A 22 5.39 21.23 -12.35
CA ALA A 22 4.50 21.96 -11.43
C ALA A 22 5.27 22.42 -10.18
N PHE A 23 4.87 23.56 -9.63
CA PHE A 23 5.56 24.18 -8.51
C PHE A 23 5.69 23.23 -7.30
N GLU A 24 4.63 22.50 -6.96
CA GLU A 24 4.61 21.51 -5.88
C GLU A 24 5.68 20.42 -6.06
N VAL A 25 5.86 19.92 -7.27
CA VAL A 25 6.87 18.89 -7.59
C VAL A 25 8.29 19.44 -7.43
N ARG A 26 8.49 20.73 -7.71
CA ARG A 26 9.78 21.41 -7.54
C ARG A 26 10.09 21.70 -6.07
N GLU A 27 9.07 21.98 -5.27
CA GLU A 27 9.20 22.19 -3.83
C GLU A 27 9.59 20.89 -3.11
N ASP A 28 9.05 19.75 -3.54
CA ASP A 28 9.40 18.44 -3.00
C ASP A 28 10.71 17.85 -3.55
N ALA A 29 11.41 18.58 -4.41
CA ALA A 29 12.70 18.17 -4.94
C ALA A 29 13.78 18.07 -3.86
N GLY A 30 14.70 17.12 -4.04
CA GLY A 30 15.82 16.88 -3.12
C GLY A 30 15.77 15.50 -2.47
N HIS A 31 16.55 15.34 -1.40
CA HIS A 31 16.68 14.08 -0.68
C HIS A 31 15.63 13.96 0.41
N LYS A 32 14.93 12.82 0.43
CA LYS A 32 14.01 12.46 1.49
C LYS A 32 14.38 11.07 2.02
N LEU A 33 14.52 10.98 3.34
CA LEU A 33 14.70 9.72 4.03
C LEU A 33 13.38 9.33 4.69
N LYS A 34 12.87 8.15 4.36
CA LYS A 34 11.67 7.56 4.93
C LYS A 34 12.10 6.39 5.82
N SER A 35 11.62 6.36 7.05
CA SER A 35 11.62 5.14 7.85
C SER A 35 10.20 4.83 8.29
N ALA A 36 9.69 3.66 7.92
CA ALA A 36 8.30 3.30 8.12
C ALA A 36 8.13 1.86 8.58
N LEU A 37 7.23 1.66 9.53
CA LEU A 37 6.73 0.36 9.95
C LEU A 37 5.42 0.07 9.21
N ARG A 38 5.38 -1.02 8.45
CA ARG A 38 4.20 -1.47 7.71
C ARG A 38 3.69 -2.79 8.25
N HIS A 39 2.41 -2.83 8.62
CA HIS A 39 1.70 -4.02 9.04
C HIS A 39 0.62 -4.38 8.01
N ILE A 40 0.75 -5.55 7.40
CA ILE A 40 -0.16 -6.07 6.38
C ILE A 40 -0.89 -7.28 6.96
N LEU A 41 -2.19 -7.14 7.16
CA LEU A 41 -3.09 -8.23 7.48
C LEU A 41 -3.81 -8.69 6.21
N THR A 42 -3.71 -9.98 5.87
CA THR A 42 -4.44 -10.59 4.77
C THR A 42 -5.29 -11.75 5.27
N LEU A 43 -6.60 -11.62 5.10
CA LEU A 43 -7.57 -12.69 5.27
C LEU A 43 -8.13 -13.03 3.90
N ASP A 44 -7.62 -14.10 3.31
CA ASP A 44 -8.12 -14.62 2.04
C ASP A 44 -8.99 -15.86 2.33
N ARG A 45 -10.26 -15.80 1.93
CA ARG A 45 -11.23 -16.89 1.97
C ARG A 45 -11.80 -17.18 0.57
N ARG A 46 -11.13 -16.69 -0.48
CA ARG A 46 -11.50 -16.99 -1.86
C ARG A 46 -11.13 -18.42 -2.23
N ASP A 47 -11.85 -18.95 -3.21
CA ASP A 47 -11.59 -20.26 -3.81
C ASP A 47 -10.28 -20.28 -4.63
N ASN A 48 -10.05 -19.24 -5.43
CA ASN A 48 -8.85 -19.08 -6.24
C ASN A 48 -8.28 -17.66 -6.11
N PRO A 49 -6.96 -17.48 -5.89
CA PRO A 49 -6.35 -16.17 -5.73
C PRO A 49 -6.30 -15.31 -7.00
N ILE A 50 -6.33 -15.91 -8.20
CA ILE A 50 -6.19 -15.19 -9.47
C ILE A 50 -7.56 -14.95 -10.12
N PHE A 51 -8.39 -15.99 -10.20
CA PHE A 51 -9.74 -15.93 -10.77
C PHE A 51 -10.79 -16.43 -9.76
N PRO A 52 -11.13 -15.60 -8.75
CA PRO A 52 -12.09 -16.00 -7.73
C PRO A 52 -13.52 -16.05 -8.27
N VAL A 53 -14.21 -17.18 -8.09
CA VAL A 53 -15.63 -17.34 -8.46
C VAL A 53 -16.52 -17.08 -7.25
N SER A 54 -16.04 -17.46 -6.07
CA SER A 54 -16.76 -17.33 -4.80
C SER A 54 -15.83 -17.01 -3.63
N GLY A 55 -16.40 -16.42 -2.58
CA GLY A 55 -15.71 -16.18 -1.31
C GLY A 55 -15.35 -14.72 -1.09
N THR A 56 -14.52 -14.46 -0.08
CA THR A 56 -14.20 -13.11 0.38
C THR A 56 -12.72 -12.90 0.59
N MET A 57 -12.26 -11.68 0.35
CA MET A 57 -10.92 -11.23 0.67
C MET A 57 -11.01 -9.97 1.52
N LEU A 58 -10.18 -9.90 2.56
CA LEU A 58 -9.95 -8.68 3.32
C LEU A 58 -8.44 -8.49 3.44
N LYS A 59 -7.95 -7.34 3.01
CA LYS A 59 -6.55 -6.94 3.18
C LYS A 59 -6.50 -5.57 3.83
N THR A 60 -5.93 -5.51 5.02
CA THR A 60 -5.71 -4.27 5.76
C THR A 60 -4.22 -4.00 5.79
N THR A 61 -3.80 -2.81 5.37
CA THR A 61 -2.40 -2.37 5.42
C THR A 61 -2.32 -1.08 6.21
N VAL A 62 -1.55 -1.08 7.28
CA VAL A 62 -1.25 0.11 8.08
C VAL A 62 0.22 0.41 7.93
N GLU A 63 0.55 1.62 7.57
CA GLU A 63 1.92 2.08 7.40
C GLU A 63 2.13 3.36 8.21
N TYR A 64 3.09 3.30 9.12
CA TYR A 64 3.46 4.41 9.98
C TYR A 64 4.88 4.83 9.66
N SER A 65 5.06 6.06 9.17
CA SER A 65 6.35 6.70 8.92
C SER A 65 6.58 7.80 9.94
N GLY A 66 7.78 7.83 10.52
CA GLY A 66 8.17 8.85 11.51
C GLY A 66 8.98 8.34 12.69
N LEU A 67 9.49 7.11 12.60
CA LEU A 67 10.49 6.56 13.52
C LEU A 67 11.90 7.11 13.26
N GLY A 68 12.05 7.99 12.26
CA GLY A 68 13.31 8.54 11.77
C GLY A 68 13.20 9.06 10.34
N GLY A 69 14.09 9.98 9.97
CA GLY A 69 14.09 10.63 8.65
C GLY A 69 13.16 11.86 8.59
N ASN A 70 12.89 12.29 7.36
CA ASN A 70 12.30 13.61 7.08
C ASN A 70 10.84 13.50 6.61
N ILE A 71 10.27 12.29 6.64
CA ILE A 71 8.92 11.97 6.17
C ILE A 71 8.13 11.33 7.31
N ASN A 72 7.05 12.00 7.72
CA ASN A 72 6.15 11.53 8.77
C ASN A 72 4.74 11.41 8.20
N PHE A 73 4.12 10.24 8.31
CA PHE A 73 2.74 10.02 7.94
C PHE A 73 2.18 8.76 8.59
N LEU A 74 0.86 8.69 8.71
CA LEU A 74 0.14 7.47 9.02
C LEU A 74 -0.81 7.17 7.86
N LYS A 75 -0.60 6.03 7.20
CA LYS A 75 -1.41 5.59 6.06
C LYS A 75 -2.14 4.31 6.43
N GLY A 76 -3.46 4.29 6.18
CA GLY A 76 -4.28 3.10 6.32
C GLY A 76 -4.95 2.79 4.99
N ASP A 77 -4.66 1.62 4.42
CA ASP A 77 -5.29 1.11 3.22
C ASP A 77 -6.14 -0.12 3.58
N LEU A 78 -7.41 -0.13 3.17
CA LEU A 78 -8.33 -1.25 3.34
C LEU A 78 -8.85 -1.70 1.98
N ALA A 79 -8.63 -2.96 1.64
CA ALA A 79 -9.18 -3.60 0.46
C ALA A 79 -10.09 -4.75 0.88
N MET A 80 -11.33 -4.72 0.41
CA MET A 80 -12.32 -5.77 0.64
C MET A 80 -12.86 -6.25 -0.70
N GLN A 81 -13.03 -7.56 -0.83
CA GLN A 81 -13.59 -8.19 -2.02
C GLN A 81 -14.59 -9.25 -1.57
N TRP A 82 -15.74 -9.31 -2.23
CA TRP A 82 -16.75 -10.34 -2.04
C TRP A 82 -17.22 -10.81 -3.41
N ASN A 83 -16.99 -12.09 -3.69
CA ASN A 83 -17.41 -12.74 -4.92
C ASN A 83 -18.58 -13.68 -4.61
N VAL A 84 -19.68 -13.49 -5.34
CA VAL A 84 -20.86 -14.34 -5.30
C VAL A 84 -21.23 -14.69 -6.74
N PRO A 85 -21.35 -15.98 -7.08
CA PRO A 85 -21.79 -16.39 -8.41
C PRO A 85 -23.26 -16.00 -8.62
N LEU A 86 -23.56 -15.35 -9.74
CA LEU A 86 -24.93 -14.93 -10.11
C LEU A 86 -25.74 -16.04 -10.76
N ILE A 87 -25.07 -17.00 -11.41
CA ILE A 87 -25.68 -18.15 -12.07
C ILE A 87 -25.04 -19.39 -11.43
N LYS A 88 -25.85 -20.38 -11.05
CA LYS A 88 -25.33 -21.70 -10.69
C LYS A 88 -24.67 -22.27 -11.94
N ASP A 89 -23.38 -22.59 -11.87
CA ASP A 89 -22.78 -23.47 -12.86
C ASP A 89 -23.62 -24.76 -12.90
N VAL A 90 -24.25 -25.01 -14.07
CA VAL A 90 -25.04 -26.21 -14.37
C VAL A 90 -24.10 -27.35 -14.71
#